data_AF-A0AA86MR93-F1
#
_entry.id   AF-A0AA86MR93-F1
#
_cell.length_a   1.000
_cell.length_b   1.000
_cell.length_c   1.000
_cell.angle_alpha   90.00
_cell.angle_beta   90.00
_cell.angle_gamma   90.00
#
_symmetry.space_group_name_H-M   'P 1'
#
loop_
_entity.id
_entity.type
_entity.pdbx_description
1 polymer ?
#
loop_
_entity_poly.entity_id
_entity_poly.type
_entity_poly.pdbx_seq_one_letter_code
_entity_poly.pdbx_strand_id
1 'polypeptide(L)'
;MRYIAIIKSCYPSLSKTEKKVADYILKERGKIIYQTLLEISQNIEVGEATIIRFVRKLGFSGFQDLKFEIAKENNNDIDSNGNSVDNNYDSYVDENAERIAQTIINTKSTLDKDNLKLAIKMITYAKRVFFYGVGSSGFTANEAQNRFMRLGVIGNAIIDPHFQSMYSSISTSQDVIIVFSISGYTKDIIEAVKIAKQENTKIIAITSYILSPVAQLADCVLLTSAKENPLEGGSFTGKISQLYIIDLLCSEYLMQNKKSALLQKQKTAEAVVSKAVD
;
A
#
# COMPACT_ATOMS: atom_id res chain seq x y z
N MET A 1 -20.75 8.19 18.82
CA MET A 1 -19.96 7.01 18.42
C MET A 1 -20.35 5.74 19.21
N ARG A 2 -20.94 4.75 18.53
CA ARG A 2 -21.34 3.42 19.06
C ARG A 2 -20.13 2.58 19.48
N TYR A 3 -18.99 2.61 18.77
CA TYR A 3 -17.80 1.85 19.21
C TYR A 3 -17.31 2.29 20.61
N ILE A 4 -17.38 3.59 20.92
CA ILE A 4 -17.05 4.13 22.25
C ILE A 4 -18.00 3.58 23.31
N ALA A 5 -19.31 3.55 23.02
CA ALA A 5 -20.31 3.04 23.94
C ALA A 5 -20.09 1.55 24.25
N ILE A 6 -19.78 0.74 23.24
CA ILE A 6 -19.45 -0.69 23.40
C ILE A 6 -18.20 -0.87 24.26
N ILE A 7 -17.12 -0.12 23.98
CA ILE A 7 -15.88 -0.22 24.78
C ILE A 7 -16.17 0.14 26.24
N LYS A 8 -16.90 1.22 26.49
CA LYS A 8 -17.24 1.68 27.86
C LYS A 8 -18.12 0.69 28.60
N SER A 9 -19.11 0.06 27.95
CA SER A 9 -19.99 -0.92 28.59
C SER A 9 -19.24 -2.20 28.97
N CYS A 10 -18.30 -2.64 28.13
CA CYS A 10 -17.46 -3.80 28.43
C CYS A 10 -16.34 -3.50 29.44
N TYR A 11 -15.93 -2.23 29.59
CA TYR A 11 -14.73 -1.81 30.36
C TYR A 11 -14.60 -2.40 31.77
N PRO A 12 -15.66 -2.48 32.59
CA PRO A 12 -15.58 -3.06 33.94
C PRO A 12 -15.15 -4.53 33.95
N SER A 13 -15.49 -5.28 32.89
CA SER A 13 -15.22 -6.71 32.73
C SER A 13 -13.87 -7.03 32.05
N LEU A 14 -13.09 -6.00 31.71
CA LEU A 14 -11.82 -6.16 31.01
C LEU A 14 -10.68 -6.50 31.98
N SER A 15 -9.81 -7.42 31.57
CA SER A 15 -8.51 -7.66 32.19
C SER A 15 -7.60 -6.42 32.11
N LYS A 16 -6.53 -6.38 32.90
CA LYS A 16 -5.55 -5.28 32.88
C LYS A 16 -5.00 -5.01 31.47
N THR A 17 -4.69 -6.07 30.73
CA THR A 17 -4.15 -5.97 29.36
C THR A 17 -5.20 -5.50 28.37
N GLU A 18 -6.44 -5.99 28.47
CA GLU A 18 -7.54 -5.51 27.63
C GLU A 18 -7.89 -4.04 27.89
N LYS A 19 -7.78 -3.57 29.14
CA LYS A 19 -7.95 -2.15 29.49
C LYS A 19 -6.93 -1.26 28.77
N LYS A 20 -5.66 -1.66 28.69
CA LYS A 20 -4.65 -0.93 27.90
C LYS A 20 -5.09 -0.75 26.44
N VAL A 21 -5.64 -1.80 25.83
CA VAL A 21 -6.14 -1.74 24.44
C VAL A 21 -7.33 -0.79 24.34
N ALA A 22 -8.29 -0.90 25.26
CA ALA A 22 -9.47 -0.03 25.32
C ALA A 22 -9.08 1.45 25.49
N ASP A 23 -8.19 1.74 26.45
CA ASP A 23 -7.72 3.09 26.74
C ASP A 23 -7.02 3.71 25.52
N TYR A 24 -6.22 2.92 24.80
CA TYR A 24 -5.56 3.37 23.59
C TYR A 24 -6.55 3.73 22.48
N ILE A 25 -7.54 2.87 22.20
CA ILE A 25 -8.57 3.14 21.18
C ILE A 25 -9.36 4.41 21.54
N LEU A 26 -9.73 4.56 22.81
CA LEU A 26 -10.47 5.74 23.29
C LEU A 26 -9.63 7.02 23.23
N LYS A 27 -8.32 6.93 23.48
CA LYS A 27 -7.39 8.06 23.45
C LYS A 27 -7.11 8.55 22.02
N GLU A 28 -6.91 7.65 21.07
CA GLU A 28 -6.55 8.01 19.69
C GLU A 28 -7.71 8.59 18.87
N ARG A 29 -8.95 8.56 19.39
CA ARG A 29 -10.15 9.23 18.84
C ARG A 29 -10.29 9.07 17.31
N GLY A 30 -10.15 7.85 16.81
CA GLY A 30 -10.29 7.54 15.39
C GLY A 30 -9.00 7.56 14.57
N LYS A 31 -7.88 8.12 15.05
CA LYS A 31 -6.59 8.06 14.34
C LYS A 31 -6.06 6.64 14.18
N ILE A 32 -6.53 5.71 15.00
CA ILE A 32 -6.22 4.28 14.94
C ILE A 32 -6.57 3.65 13.57
N ILE A 33 -7.47 4.27 12.79
CA ILE A 33 -7.79 3.82 11.42
C ILE A 33 -6.58 3.92 10.47
N TYR A 34 -5.56 4.69 10.83
CA TYR A 34 -4.33 4.83 10.07
C TYR A 34 -3.16 4.05 10.65
N GLN A 35 -3.37 3.21 11.65
CA GLN A 35 -2.32 2.42 12.27
C GLN A 35 -2.42 0.95 11.89
N THR A 36 -1.28 0.28 11.89
CA THR A 36 -1.18 -1.17 11.75
C THR A 36 -1.42 -1.87 13.08
N LEU A 37 -1.81 -3.14 13.05
CA LEU A 37 -2.00 -3.92 14.29
C LEU A 37 -0.68 -4.07 15.05
N LEU A 38 0.43 -4.21 14.32
CA LEU A 38 1.77 -4.31 14.86
C LEU A 38 2.23 -2.98 15.50
N GLU A 39 1.98 -1.84 14.86
CA GLU A 39 2.24 -0.50 15.44
C GLU A 39 1.53 -0.33 16.79
N ILE A 40 0.24 -0.70 16.84
CA ILE A 40 -0.54 -0.60 18.07
C ILE A 40 0.03 -1.54 19.12
N SER A 41 0.29 -2.79 18.74
CA SER A 41 0.89 -3.80 19.63
C SER A 41 2.17 -3.31 20.31
N GLN A 42 3.05 -2.64 19.55
CA GLN A 42 4.28 -2.06 20.07
C GLN A 42 4.02 -0.84 20.95
N ASN A 43 3.12 0.06 20.56
CA ASN A 43 2.81 1.27 21.30
C ASN A 43 2.22 1.04 22.70
N ILE A 44 1.52 -0.08 22.92
CA ILE A 44 0.90 -0.41 24.22
C ILE A 44 1.52 -1.62 24.91
N GLU A 45 2.55 -2.21 24.32
CA GLU A 45 3.23 -3.42 24.80
C GLU A 45 2.25 -4.58 25.06
N VAL A 46 1.33 -4.81 24.11
CA VAL A 46 0.36 -5.89 24.15
C VAL A 46 0.47 -6.69 22.87
N GLY A 47 0.65 -8.01 22.98
CA GLY A 47 0.75 -8.86 21.79
C GLY A 47 -0.50 -8.81 20.90
N GLU A 48 -0.29 -8.86 19.57
CA GLU A 48 -1.34 -8.76 18.55
C GLU A 48 -2.52 -9.72 18.79
N ALA A 49 -2.25 -10.96 19.22
CA ALA A 49 -3.28 -11.95 19.54
C ALA A 49 -4.24 -11.49 20.65
N THR A 50 -3.72 -10.74 21.64
CA THR A 50 -4.55 -10.16 22.70
C THR A 50 -5.41 -9.04 22.18
N ILE A 51 -4.88 -8.18 21.29
CA ILE A 51 -5.67 -7.12 20.64
C ILE A 51 -6.79 -7.76 19.79
N ILE A 52 -6.49 -8.79 19.01
CA ILE A 52 -7.51 -9.49 18.20
C ILE A 52 -8.58 -10.12 19.10
N ARG A 53 -8.20 -10.80 20.18
CA ARG A 53 -9.16 -11.38 21.15
C ARG A 53 -10.03 -10.29 21.78
N PHE A 54 -9.44 -9.17 22.18
CA PHE A 54 -10.17 -8.02 22.71
C PHE A 54 -11.20 -7.50 21.71
N VAL A 55 -10.80 -7.25 20.46
CA VAL A 55 -11.70 -6.76 19.41
C VAL A 55 -12.83 -7.75 19.12
N ARG A 56 -12.55 -9.06 19.11
CA ARG A 56 -13.58 -10.10 19.00
C ARG A 56 -14.54 -10.16 20.18
N LYS A 57 -14.04 -9.94 21.40
CA LYS A 57 -14.85 -9.87 22.62
C LYS A 57 -15.85 -8.70 22.58
N LEU A 58 -15.50 -7.61 21.89
CA LEU A 58 -16.40 -6.47 21.65
C LEU A 58 -17.44 -6.73 20.54
N GLY A 59 -17.39 -7.87 19.86
CA GLY A 59 -18.34 -8.27 18.83
C GLY A 59 -17.90 -8.02 17.38
N PHE A 60 -16.66 -7.59 17.15
CA PHE A 60 -16.12 -7.42 15.79
C PHE A 60 -15.44 -8.70 15.29
N SER A 61 -15.48 -8.97 14.00
CA SER A 61 -14.85 -10.16 13.39
C SER A 61 -13.30 -10.15 13.48
N GLY A 62 -12.70 -8.95 13.51
CA GLY A 62 -11.27 -8.74 13.64
C GLY A 62 -10.89 -7.26 13.66
N PHE A 63 -9.59 -6.97 13.62
CA PHE A 63 -9.08 -5.59 13.76
C PHE A 63 -9.49 -4.68 12.58
N GLN A 64 -9.51 -5.19 11.34
CA GLN A 64 -9.93 -4.40 10.17
C GLN A 64 -11.41 -4.01 10.23
N ASP A 65 -12.26 -4.91 10.76
CA ASP A 65 -13.69 -4.66 10.97
C ASP A 65 -13.93 -3.53 11.99
N LEU A 66 -13.18 -3.54 13.10
CA LEU A 66 -13.19 -2.40 14.04
C LEU A 66 -12.78 -1.09 13.37
N LYS A 67 -11.71 -1.08 12.56
CA LYS A 67 -11.27 0.13 11.86
C LYS A 67 -12.35 0.65 10.90
N PHE A 68 -13.06 -0.25 10.22
CA PHE A 68 -14.16 0.09 9.32
C PHE A 68 -15.33 0.75 10.06
N GLU A 69 -15.77 0.18 11.18
CA GLU A 69 -16.85 0.75 11.98
C GLU A 69 -16.46 2.11 12.59
N ILE A 70 -15.23 2.27 13.06
CA ILE A 70 -14.71 3.57 13.52
C ILE A 70 -14.72 4.61 12.39
N ALA A 71 -14.27 4.24 11.18
CA ALA A 71 -14.24 5.14 10.04
C ALA A 71 -15.66 5.60 9.64
N LYS A 72 -16.63 4.68 9.65
CA LYS A 72 -18.04 4.97 9.34
C LYS A 72 -18.66 5.95 10.32
N GLU A 73 -18.42 5.76 11.61
CA GLU A 73 -18.94 6.65 12.65
C GLU A 73 -18.28 8.03 12.61
N ASN A 74 -16.98 8.11 12.33
CA ASN A 74 -16.28 9.39 12.21
C ASN A 74 -16.76 10.21 10.99
N ASN A 75 -17.08 9.56 9.86
CA ASN A 75 -17.63 10.27 8.70
C ASN A 75 -19.04 10.81 8.96
N ASN A 76 -19.89 10.06 9.67
CA ASN A 76 -21.24 10.52 10.02
C ASN A 76 -21.25 11.73 10.97
N ASP A 77 -20.24 11.86 11.85
CA ASP A 77 -20.07 13.03 12.73
C ASP A 77 -19.61 14.30 11.96
N ILE A 78 -19.05 14.16 10.74
CA ILE A 78 -18.72 15.30 9.85
C ILE A 78 -20.00 15.83 9.18
N ASP A 79 -20.88 14.94 8.71
CA ASP A 79 -22.15 15.33 8.06
C ASP A 79 -23.17 15.92 9.04
N SER A 80 -23.09 15.59 10.33
CA SER A 80 -24.04 16.06 11.36
C SER A 80 -23.61 17.32 12.12
N ASN A 81 -22.35 17.76 11.98
CA ASN A 81 -21.83 18.99 12.61
C ASN A 81 -21.85 20.23 11.70
N GLY A 82 -22.63 20.22 10.61
CA GLY A 82 -23.06 21.44 9.93
C GLY A 82 -21.93 22.38 9.50
N ASN A 83 -20.78 21.83 9.09
CA ASN A 83 -19.87 22.61 8.27
C ASN A 83 -20.51 22.70 6.89
N SER A 84 -21.32 23.74 6.68
CA SER A 84 -21.56 24.28 5.35
C SER A 84 -20.18 24.57 4.76
N VAL A 85 -19.63 23.61 4.03
CA VAL A 85 -18.54 23.86 3.11
C VAL A 85 -19.11 24.90 2.17
N ASP A 86 -18.59 26.12 2.29
CA ASP A 86 -18.88 27.19 1.36
C ASP A 86 -18.46 26.63 -0.01
N ASN A 87 -19.43 26.22 -0.82
CA ASN A 87 -19.25 25.45 -2.04
C ASN A 87 -18.71 26.38 -3.14
N ASN A 88 -17.56 26.99 -2.90
CA ASN A 88 -16.80 27.66 -3.95
C ASN A 88 -15.99 26.59 -4.68
N TYR A 89 -16.42 26.25 -5.89
CA TYR A 89 -15.81 25.22 -6.73
C TYR A 89 -14.33 25.47 -6.97
N ASP A 90 -13.91 26.75 -7.06
CA ASP A 90 -12.50 27.12 -7.25
C ASP A 90 -11.65 26.73 -6.02
N SER A 91 -12.16 26.92 -4.80
CA SER A 91 -11.48 26.49 -3.56
C SER A 91 -11.28 24.98 -3.54
N TYR A 92 -12.28 24.21 -3.99
CA TYR A 92 -12.19 22.75 -4.04
C TYR A 92 -11.13 22.24 -5.03
N VAL A 93 -11.02 22.88 -6.20
CA VAL A 93 -9.99 22.52 -7.20
C VAL A 93 -8.59 22.75 -6.65
N ASP A 94 -8.36 23.91 -6.03
CA ASP A 94 -7.07 24.26 -5.43
C ASP A 94 -6.72 23.34 -4.26
N GLU A 95 -7.65 23.11 -3.32
CA GLU A 95 -7.46 22.18 -2.21
C GLU A 95 -7.15 20.75 -2.67
N ASN A 96 -7.82 20.29 -3.74
CA ASN A 96 -7.56 18.97 -4.31
C ASN A 96 -6.15 18.87 -4.89
N ALA A 97 -5.72 19.88 -5.66
CA ALA A 97 -4.39 19.96 -6.24
C ALA A 97 -3.31 20.01 -5.15
N GLU A 98 -3.49 20.83 -4.12
CA GLU A 98 -2.60 20.92 -2.96
C GLU A 98 -2.47 19.58 -2.25
N ARG A 99 -3.58 18.88 -2.01
CA ARG A 99 -3.58 17.55 -1.38
C ARG A 99 -2.79 16.52 -2.20
N ILE A 100 -2.92 16.54 -3.52
CA ILE A 100 -2.15 15.66 -4.42
C ILE A 100 -0.66 16.03 -4.38
N ALA A 101 -0.33 17.32 -4.48
CA ALA A 101 1.05 17.80 -4.41
C ALA A 101 1.71 17.43 -3.08
N GLN A 102 1.00 17.61 -1.96
CA GLN A 102 1.48 17.23 -0.65
C GLN A 102 1.69 15.73 -0.51
N THR A 103 0.87 14.90 -1.18
CA THR A 103 1.07 13.44 -1.23
C THR A 103 2.41 13.08 -1.89
N ILE A 104 2.78 13.76 -2.97
CA ILE A 104 4.07 13.56 -3.65
C ILE A 104 5.22 14.03 -2.75
N ILE A 105 5.11 15.21 -2.14
CA ILE A 105 6.12 15.77 -1.23
C ILE A 105 6.36 14.86 -0.02
N ASN A 106 5.28 14.35 0.58
CA ASN A 106 5.36 13.45 1.71
C ASN A 106 5.92 12.07 1.30
N THR A 107 5.56 11.55 0.13
CA THR A 107 6.11 10.27 -0.36
C THR A 107 7.61 10.40 -0.64
N LYS A 108 8.04 11.56 -1.15
CA LYS A 108 9.47 11.86 -1.31
C LYS A 108 10.20 11.87 0.04
N SER A 109 9.59 12.39 1.11
CA SER A 109 10.24 12.46 2.42
C SER A 109 10.34 11.11 3.14
N THR A 110 9.48 10.14 2.78
CA THR A 110 9.56 8.75 3.30
C THR A 110 10.56 7.87 2.55
N LEU A 111 11.09 8.34 1.42
CA LEU A 111 11.91 7.52 0.54
C LEU A 111 13.34 7.35 1.08
N ASP A 112 13.72 6.10 1.32
CA ASP A 112 15.11 5.71 1.55
C ASP A 112 15.82 5.54 0.19
N LYS A 113 16.87 6.36 -0.02
CA LYS A 113 17.66 6.35 -1.26
C LYS A 113 18.44 5.06 -1.45
N ASP A 114 18.85 4.39 -0.38
CA ASP A 114 19.61 3.14 -0.49
C ASP A 114 18.68 1.98 -0.82
N ASN A 115 17.45 1.98 -0.31
CA ASN A 115 16.40 1.07 -0.79
C ASN A 115 16.04 1.33 -2.25
N LEU A 116 15.96 2.59 -2.70
CA LEU A 116 15.74 2.89 -4.11
C LEU A 116 16.85 2.28 -4.99
N LYS A 117 18.13 2.47 -4.62
CA LYS A 117 19.26 1.85 -5.34
C LYS A 117 19.20 0.33 -5.32
N LEU A 118 18.86 -0.27 -4.17
CA LEU A 118 18.72 -1.72 -4.03
C LEU A 118 17.63 -2.26 -4.94
N ALA A 119 16.45 -1.62 -4.98
CA ALA A 119 15.36 -1.97 -5.87
C ALA A 119 15.80 -1.94 -7.34
N ILE A 120 16.50 -0.90 -7.77
CA ILE A 120 17.00 -0.80 -9.15
C ILE A 120 18.03 -1.88 -9.47
N LYS A 121 18.91 -2.20 -8.52
CA LYS A 121 19.87 -3.31 -8.66
C LYS A 121 19.12 -4.64 -8.83
N MET A 122 18.12 -4.90 -8.00
CA MET A 122 17.29 -6.11 -8.09
C MET A 122 16.63 -6.21 -9.47
N ILE A 123 15.99 -5.13 -9.94
CA ILE A 123 15.32 -5.07 -11.24
C ILE A 123 16.29 -5.27 -12.41
N THR A 124 17.45 -4.62 -12.36
CA THR A 124 18.47 -4.66 -13.44
C THR A 124 19.02 -6.06 -13.67
N TYR A 125 19.18 -6.85 -12.61
CA TYR A 125 19.70 -8.22 -12.70
C TYR A 125 18.61 -9.29 -12.71
N ALA A 126 17.33 -8.90 -12.73
CA ALA A 126 16.22 -9.84 -12.77
C ALA A 126 16.10 -10.49 -14.15
N LYS A 127 15.84 -11.79 -14.18
CA LYS A 127 15.46 -12.52 -15.40
C LYS A 127 14.03 -12.21 -15.80
N ARG A 128 13.12 -12.16 -14.83
CA ARG A 128 11.71 -11.78 -15.00
C ARG A 128 11.31 -10.83 -13.87
N VAL A 129 10.45 -9.88 -14.18
CA VAL A 129 9.84 -8.98 -13.19
C VAL A 129 8.34 -9.22 -13.17
N PHE A 130 7.79 -9.53 -12.01
CA PHE A 130 6.35 -9.65 -11.80
C PHE A 130 5.84 -8.47 -10.99
N PHE A 131 4.74 -7.86 -11.44
CA PHE A 131 4.10 -6.74 -10.76
C PHE A 131 2.79 -7.24 -10.14
N TYR A 132 2.72 -7.30 -8.81
CA TYR A 132 1.55 -7.81 -8.10
C TYR A 132 0.76 -6.67 -7.46
N GLY A 133 -0.56 -6.77 -7.55
CA GLY A 133 -1.48 -5.86 -6.90
C GLY A 133 -2.91 -6.35 -7.11
N VAL A 134 -3.79 -6.08 -6.15
CA VAL A 134 -5.21 -6.45 -6.22
C VAL A 134 -6.05 -5.16 -6.17
N GLY A 135 -7.20 -5.16 -6.86
CA GLY A 135 -8.08 -4.00 -6.94
C GLY A 135 -7.36 -2.78 -7.54
N SER A 136 -7.45 -1.62 -6.87
CA SER A 136 -6.81 -0.37 -7.29
C SER A 136 -5.30 -0.51 -7.52
N SER A 137 -4.61 -1.24 -6.64
CA SER A 137 -3.17 -1.50 -6.75
C SER A 137 -2.83 -2.42 -7.93
N GLY A 138 -3.79 -3.23 -8.42
CA GLY A 138 -3.63 -4.00 -9.66
C GLY A 138 -3.54 -3.11 -10.91
N PHE A 139 -4.24 -1.98 -10.95
CA PHE A 139 -4.06 -1.00 -12.03
C PHE A 139 -2.69 -0.32 -11.96
N THR A 140 -2.20 -0.05 -10.75
CA THR A 140 -0.82 0.43 -10.55
C THR A 140 0.20 -0.59 -11.05
N ALA A 141 -0.02 -1.88 -10.81
CA ALA A 141 0.84 -2.95 -11.32
C ALA A 141 0.87 -3.00 -12.86
N ASN A 142 -0.28 -2.83 -13.52
CA ASN A 142 -0.36 -2.72 -14.98
C ASN A 142 0.39 -1.49 -15.52
N GLU A 143 0.26 -0.34 -14.86
CA GLU A 143 1.01 0.86 -15.23
C GLU A 143 2.52 0.64 -15.09
N ALA A 144 2.97 0.00 -14.00
CA ALA A 144 4.37 -0.37 -13.83
C ALA A 144 4.86 -1.27 -14.98
N GLN A 145 4.11 -2.34 -15.32
CA GLN A 145 4.44 -3.19 -16.47
C GLN A 145 4.59 -2.35 -17.74
N ASN A 146 3.62 -1.48 -18.05
CA ASN A 146 3.65 -0.66 -19.25
C ASN A 146 4.92 0.21 -19.31
N ARG A 147 5.22 0.91 -18.22
CA ARG A 147 6.36 1.82 -18.14
C ARG A 147 7.70 1.11 -18.23
N PHE A 148 7.85 -0.02 -17.54
CA PHE A 148 9.08 -0.82 -17.57
C PHE A 148 9.29 -1.52 -18.92
N MET A 149 8.23 -1.99 -19.57
CA MET A 149 8.28 -2.57 -20.91
C MET A 149 8.88 -1.58 -21.93
N ARG A 150 8.52 -0.29 -21.83
CA ARG A 150 9.11 0.76 -22.67
C ARG A 150 10.61 0.94 -22.47
N LEU A 151 11.16 0.49 -21.34
CA LEU A 151 12.60 0.54 -21.04
C LEU A 151 13.29 -0.80 -21.35
N GLY A 152 12.58 -1.77 -21.93
CA GLY A 152 13.08 -3.09 -22.29
C GLY A 152 13.05 -4.11 -21.14
N VAL A 153 12.42 -3.80 -20.01
CA VAL A 153 12.21 -4.77 -18.94
C VAL A 153 10.97 -5.59 -19.27
N ILE A 154 11.17 -6.88 -19.54
CA ILE A 154 10.09 -7.82 -19.82
C ILE A 154 9.52 -8.29 -18.47
N GLY A 155 8.29 -7.89 -18.19
CA GLY A 155 7.59 -8.27 -16.97
C GLY A 155 6.09 -8.37 -17.16
N ASN A 156 5.41 -8.99 -16.19
CA ASN A 156 3.97 -9.23 -16.23
C ASN A 156 3.31 -8.71 -14.95
N ALA A 157 2.27 -7.92 -15.12
CA ALA A 157 1.33 -7.57 -14.09
C ALA A 157 0.38 -8.75 -13.86
N ILE A 158 0.44 -9.32 -12.66
CA ILE A 158 -0.44 -10.40 -12.26
C ILE A 158 -1.40 -9.82 -11.22
N ILE A 159 -2.63 -9.56 -11.64
CA ILE A 159 -3.65 -8.92 -10.81
C ILE A 159 -4.68 -9.89 -10.23
N ASP A 160 -4.68 -11.13 -10.73
CA ASP A 160 -5.50 -12.21 -10.21
C ASP A 160 -4.79 -12.88 -9.02
N PRO A 161 -5.40 -12.95 -7.83
CA PRO A 161 -4.84 -13.59 -6.64
C PRO A 161 -4.39 -15.05 -6.81
N HIS A 162 -5.16 -15.85 -7.56
CA HIS A 162 -4.81 -17.25 -7.79
C HIS A 162 -3.56 -17.33 -8.65
N PHE A 163 -3.48 -16.52 -9.71
CA PHE A 163 -2.29 -16.46 -10.54
C PHE A 163 -1.09 -15.88 -9.80
N GLN A 164 -1.27 -14.89 -8.91
CA GLN A 164 -0.16 -14.40 -8.05
C GLN A 164 0.45 -15.55 -7.26
N SER A 165 -0.38 -16.40 -6.66
CA SER A 165 0.06 -17.59 -5.92
C SER A 165 0.75 -18.62 -6.83
N MET A 166 0.17 -18.91 -8.00
CA MET A 166 0.75 -19.84 -8.97
C MET A 166 2.11 -19.36 -9.49
N TYR A 167 2.22 -18.12 -9.93
CA TYR A 167 3.50 -17.54 -10.40
C TYR A 167 4.54 -17.50 -9.28
N SER A 168 4.14 -17.21 -8.03
CA SER A 168 5.03 -17.24 -6.87
C SER A 168 5.59 -18.62 -6.58
N SER A 169 4.82 -19.69 -6.82
CA SER A 169 5.27 -21.07 -6.59
C SER A 169 6.28 -21.58 -7.63
N ILE A 170 6.44 -20.87 -8.75
CA ILE A 170 7.35 -21.23 -9.84
C ILE A 170 8.34 -20.09 -10.17
N SER A 171 8.41 -19.07 -9.30
CA SER A 171 9.44 -18.05 -9.38
C SER A 171 10.73 -18.57 -8.75
N THR A 172 11.84 -17.87 -8.99
CA THR A 172 13.17 -18.31 -8.56
C THR A 172 13.95 -17.12 -8.01
N SER A 173 15.13 -17.39 -7.43
CA SER A 173 16.06 -16.35 -6.97
C SER A 173 16.60 -15.41 -8.07
N GLN A 174 16.36 -15.74 -9.35
CA GLN A 174 16.67 -14.88 -10.49
C GLN A 174 15.53 -13.93 -10.86
N ASP A 175 14.35 -14.09 -10.27
CA ASP A 175 13.18 -13.26 -10.53
C ASP A 175 13.00 -12.20 -9.43
N VAL A 176 12.25 -11.15 -9.76
CA VAL A 176 11.85 -10.10 -8.82
C VAL A 176 10.34 -9.94 -8.87
N ILE A 177 9.71 -9.89 -7.68
CA ILE A 177 8.31 -9.54 -7.53
C ILE A 177 8.24 -8.14 -6.92
N ILE A 178 7.56 -7.22 -7.61
CA ILE A 178 7.25 -5.88 -7.13
C ILE A 178 5.79 -5.87 -6.70
N VAL A 179 5.56 -5.64 -5.42
CA VAL A 179 4.25 -5.72 -4.80
C VAL A 179 3.72 -4.33 -4.51
N PHE A 180 2.52 -4.04 -5.00
CA PHE A 180 1.75 -2.84 -4.70
C PHE A 180 0.64 -3.20 -3.72
N SER A 181 0.76 -2.70 -2.48
CA SER A 181 -0.29 -2.81 -1.48
C SER A 181 -0.17 -1.64 -0.51
N ILE A 182 -1.08 -0.66 -0.62
CA ILE A 182 -1.05 0.56 0.20
C ILE A 182 -1.09 0.19 1.69
N SER A 183 -2.11 -0.56 2.12
CA SER A 183 -2.20 -1.05 3.50
C SER A 183 -1.11 -2.08 3.87
N GLY A 184 -0.66 -2.90 2.92
CA GLY A 184 0.21 -4.05 3.19
C GLY A 184 -0.48 -5.20 3.94
N TYR A 185 -1.82 -5.18 4.03
CA TYR A 185 -2.65 -6.16 4.74
C TYR A 185 -3.52 -7.03 3.83
N THR A 186 -3.45 -6.86 2.51
CA THR A 186 -4.21 -7.67 1.56
C THR A 186 -3.82 -9.13 1.67
N LYS A 187 -4.75 -9.99 2.12
CA LYS A 187 -4.49 -11.41 2.42
C LYS A 187 -3.85 -12.15 1.24
N ASP A 188 -4.42 -11.98 0.06
CA ASP A 188 -3.96 -12.64 -1.17
C ASP A 188 -2.52 -12.27 -1.52
N ILE A 189 -2.17 -10.99 -1.37
CA ILE A 189 -0.80 -10.51 -1.58
C ILE A 189 0.15 -11.10 -0.54
N ILE A 190 -0.24 -11.14 0.73
CA ILE A 190 0.58 -11.73 1.79
C ILE A 190 0.84 -13.20 1.51
N GLU A 191 -0.16 -13.94 1.05
CA GLU A 191 -0.06 -15.35 0.70
C GLU A 191 0.90 -15.57 -0.48
N ALA A 192 0.73 -14.84 -1.58
CA ALA A 192 1.63 -14.91 -2.74
C ALA A 192 3.08 -14.56 -2.35
N VAL A 193 3.28 -13.50 -1.58
CA VAL A 193 4.61 -13.09 -1.07
C VAL A 193 5.25 -14.19 -0.21
N LYS A 194 4.47 -14.85 0.67
CA LYS A 194 4.99 -15.96 1.49
C LYS A 194 5.44 -17.14 0.62
N ILE A 195 4.66 -17.50 -0.39
CA ILE A 195 5.01 -18.56 -1.34
C ILE A 195 6.31 -18.18 -2.07
N ALA A 196 6.40 -16.95 -2.59
CA ALA A 196 7.59 -16.48 -3.30
C ALA A 196 8.87 -16.49 -2.43
N LYS A 197 8.74 -16.20 -1.12
CA LYS A 197 9.86 -16.31 -0.17
C LYS A 197 10.33 -17.74 0.03
N GLN A 198 9.44 -18.73 -0.03
CA GLN A 198 9.82 -20.15 0.03
C GLN A 198 10.69 -20.53 -1.18
N GLU A 199 10.43 -19.90 -2.34
CA GLU A 199 11.22 -20.07 -3.57
C GLU A 199 12.44 -19.13 -3.67
N ASN A 200 12.81 -18.45 -2.57
CA ASN A 200 13.91 -17.49 -2.51
C ASN A 200 13.83 -16.36 -3.55
N THR A 201 12.61 -16.04 -3.99
CA THR A 201 12.37 -14.96 -4.95
C THR A 201 12.54 -13.62 -4.25
N LYS A 202 13.16 -12.67 -4.95
CA LYS A 202 13.40 -11.33 -4.43
C LYS A 202 12.13 -10.49 -4.46
N ILE A 203 11.83 -9.79 -3.38
CA ILE A 203 10.57 -9.05 -3.21
C ILE A 203 10.84 -7.57 -2.90
N ILE A 204 10.24 -6.70 -3.71
CA ILE A 204 10.21 -5.25 -3.50
C ILE A 204 8.77 -4.88 -3.12
N ALA A 205 8.55 -4.31 -1.94
CA ALA A 205 7.24 -3.83 -1.50
C ALA A 205 7.11 -2.31 -1.67
N ILE A 206 6.04 -1.88 -2.31
CA ILE A 206 5.61 -0.47 -2.40
C ILE A 206 4.32 -0.33 -1.58
N THR A 207 4.46 0.22 -0.38
CA THR A 207 3.42 0.24 0.67
C THR A 207 3.55 1.47 1.55
N SER A 208 2.49 1.83 2.27
CA SER A 208 2.49 2.99 3.16
C SER A 208 2.94 2.68 4.59
N TYR A 209 2.98 1.40 4.96
CA TYR A 209 3.15 0.99 6.35
C TYR A 209 4.33 0.03 6.52
N ILE A 210 5.40 0.51 7.17
CA ILE A 210 6.65 -0.25 7.36
C ILE A 210 6.50 -1.48 8.25
N LEU A 211 5.51 -1.46 9.14
CA LEU A 211 5.17 -2.58 10.04
C LEU A 211 4.05 -3.47 9.47
N SER A 212 3.67 -3.29 8.21
CA SER A 212 2.71 -4.19 7.56
C SER A 212 3.32 -5.57 7.28
N PRO A 213 2.51 -6.65 7.22
CA PRO A 213 2.98 -7.98 6.87
C PRO A 213 3.75 -8.05 5.55
N VAL A 214 3.30 -7.32 4.52
CA VAL A 214 3.99 -7.27 3.22
C VAL A 214 5.38 -6.63 3.35
N ALA A 215 5.50 -5.51 4.08
CA ALA A 215 6.79 -4.86 4.31
C ALA A 215 7.76 -5.77 5.06
N GLN A 216 7.28 -6.48 6.09
CA GLN A 216 8.11 -7.37 6.91
C GLN A 216 8.61 -8.61 6.13
N LEU A 217 7.92 -9.01 5.07
CA LEU A 217 8.32 -10.14 4.22
C LEU A 217 9.25 -9.72 3.06
N ALA A 218 9.26 -8.45 2.68
CA ALA A 218 10.01 -7.95 1.54
C ALA A 218 11.52 -7.87 1.80
N ASP A 219 12.31 -7.97 0.74
CA ASP A 219 13.77 -7.78 0.79
C ASP A 219 14.15 -6.30 0.62
N CYS A 220 13.26 -5.51 0.02
CA CYS A 220 13.39 -4.07 -0.15
C CYS A 220 12.02 -3.40 0.00
N VAL A 221 11.93 -2.34 0.81
CA VAL A 221 10.68 -1.60 1.03
C VAL A 221 10.83 -0.16 0.55
N LEU A 222 9.93 0.27 -0.32
CA LEU A 222 9.78 1.64 -0.78
C LEU A 222 8.49 2.21 -0.19
N LEU A 223 8.66 3.07 0.82
CA LEU A 223 7.52 3.63 1.54
C LEU A 223 6.85 4.75 0.76
N THR A 224 5.52 4.70 0.76
CA THR A 224 4.67 5.83 0.35
C THR A 224 4.06 6.52 1.56
N SER A 225 3.58 7.75 1.39
CA SER A 225 2.97 8.51 2.49
C SER A 225 1.44 8.44 2.51
N ALA A 226 0.84 7.57 1.69
CA ALA A 226 -0.60 7.53 1.56
C ALA A 226 -1.23 6.90 2.80
N LYS A 227 -1.99 7.69 3.56
CA LYS A 227 -2.82 7.17 4.64
C LYS A 227 -4.10 6.63 4.02
N GLU A 228 -4.38 5.35 4.23
CA GLU A 228 -5.60 4.73 3.72
C GLU A 228 -6.61 4.61 4.87
N ASN A 229 -7.70 5.37 4.77
CA ASN A 229 -8.89 5.11 5.55
C ASN A 229 -9.56 3.83 4.99
N PRO A 230 -10.05 2.88 5.82
CA PRO A 230 -10.81 1.74 5.34
C PRO A 230 -11.96 2.06 4.36
N LEU A 231 -12.55 3.25 4.46
CA LEU A 231 -13.59 3.74 3.53
C LEU A 231 -13.03 4.34 2.23
N GLU A 232 -11.74 4.66 2.20
CA GLU A 232 -11.04 5.23 1.06
C GLU A 232 -10.13 4.19 0.38
N GLY A 233 -10.51 2.91 0.47
CA GLY A 233 -9.80 1.82 -0.19
C GLY A 233 -9.55 2.14 -1.67
N GLY A 234 -8.28 2.19 -2.06
CA GLY A 234 -7.89 2.59 -3.42
C GLY A 234 -8.02 4.08 -3.74
N SER A 235 -7.85 4.94 -2.75
CA SER A 235 -7.83 6.40 -2.91
C SER A 235 -6.90 6.86 -4.04
N PHE A 236 -7.28 7.95 -4.70
CA PHE A 236 -6.48 8.53 -5.77
C PHE A 236 -5.10 8.97 -5.27
N THR A 237 -5.02 9.55 -4.07
CA THR A 237 -3.74 9.92 -3.42
C THR A 237 -2.87 8.68 -3.17
N GLY A 238 -3.47 7.57 -2.73
CA GLY A 238 -2.85 6.26 -2.66
C GLY A 238 -2.20 5.85 -3.97
N LYS A 239 -2.97 5.87 -5.06
CA LYS A 239 -2.49 5.55 -6.40
C LYS A 239 -1.36 6.50 -6.85
N ILE A 240 -1.52 7.81 -6.69
CA ILE A 240 -0.51 8.81 -7.06
C ILE A 240 0.81 8.57 -6.33
N SER A 241 0.76 8.24 -5.04
CA SER A 241 1.97 7.94 -4.27
C SER A 241 2.75 6.75 -4.84
N GLN A 242 2.06 5.68 -5.24
CA GLN A 242 2.70 4.52 -5.87
C GLN A 242 3.20 4.84 -7.29
N LEU A 243 2.44 5.61 -8.06
CA LEU A 243 2.83 6.05 -9.41
C LEU A 243 4.08 6.93 -9.38
N TYR A 244 4.22 7.78 -8.35
CA TYR A 244 5.44 8.55 -8.14
C TYR A 244 6.65 7.65 -7.87
N ILE A 245 6.51 6.60 -7.05
CA ILE A 245 7.58 5.60 -6.85
C ILE A 245 7.92 4.86 -8.15
N ILE A 246 6.93 4.48 -8.96
CA ILE A 246 7.16 3.88 -10.28
C ILE A 246 7.95 4.84 -11.17
N ASP A 247 7.62 6.13 -11.15
CA ASP A 247 8.31 7.15 -11.93
C ASP A 247 9.78 7.26 -11.57
N LEU A 248 10.08 7.30 -10.26
CA LEU A 248 11.45 7.29 -9.76
C LEU A 248 12.19 6.02 -10.16
N LEU A 249 11.55 4.85 -10.04
CA LEU A 249 12.17 3.59 -10.41
C LEU A 249 12.50 3.51 -11.90
N CYS A 250 11.56 3.91 -12.75
CA CYS A 250 11.76 3.95 -14.20
C CYS A 250 12.84 4.96 -14.61
N SER A 251 12.83 6.15 -13.99
CA SER A 251 13.82 7.20 -14.27
C SER A 251 15.22 6.78 -13.85
N GLU A 252 15.37 6.19 -12.67
CA GLU A 252 16.66 5.71 -12.18
C GLU A 252 17.16 4.49 -12.98
N TYR A 253 16.26 3.56 -13.33
CA TYR A 253 16.59 2.44 -14.22
C TYR A 253 17.10 2.93 -15.57
N LEU A 254 16.42 3.93 -16.17
CA LEU A 254 16.86 4.57 -17.41
C LEU A 254 18.23 5.23 -17.25
N MET A 255 18.51 5.90 -16.14
CA MET A 255 19.81 6.54 -15.91
C MET A 255 20.94 5.51 -15.80
N GLN A 256 20.72 4.40 -15.08
CA GLN A 256 21.73 3.34 -14.91
C GLN A 256 21.91 2.48 -16.16
N ASN A 257 20.87 2.34 -16.99
CA ASN A 257 20.87 1.51 -18.21
C ASN A 257 20.75 2.36 -19.49
N LYS A 258 21.22 3.61 -19.47
CA LYS A 258 20.88 4.66 -20.47
C LYS A 258 20.96 4.20 -21.92
N LYS A 259 22.08 3.58 -22.32
CA LYS A 259 22.28 3.17 -23.72
C LYS A 259 21.28 2.10 -24.16
N SER A 260 21.09 1.04 -23.38
CA SER A 260 20.18 -0.05 -23.72
C SER A 260 18.72 0.40 -23.58
N ALA A 261 18.36 1.08 -22.49
CA ALA A 261 17.00 1.51 -22.22
C ALA A 261 16.49 2.54 -23.26
N LEU A 262 17.32 3.50 -23.70
CA LEU A 262 16.93 4.44 -24.77
C LEU A 262 16.68 3.72 -26.10
N LEU A 263 17.52 2.74 -26.46
CA LEU A 263 17.33 1.94 -27.66
C LEU A 263 15.99 1.17 -27.61
N GLN A 264 15.67 0.55 -26.47
CA GLN A 264 14.41 -0.18 -26.30
C GLN A 264 13.21 0.76 -26.31
N LYS A 265 13.35 1.96 -25.73
CA LYS A 265 12.32 3.00 -25.77
C LYS A 265 12.01 3.47 -27.18
N GLN A 266 13.03 3.60 -28.03
CA GLN A 266 12.85 3.91 -29.45
C GLN A 266 12.15 2.75 -30.17
N LYS A 267 12.67 1.52 -30.05
CA LYS A 267 12.08 0.34 -30.70
C LYS A 267 10.61 0.13 -30.35
N THR A 268 10.26 0.26 -29.07
CA THR A 268 8.88 0.09 -28.60
C THR A 268 7.95 1.21 -29.10
N ALA A 269 8.45 2.44 -29.24
CA ALA A 269 7.70 3.54 -29.84
C ALA A 269 7.47 3.31 -31.34
N GLU A 270 8.52 3.00 -32.11
CA GLU A 270 8.44 2.73 -33.55
C GLU A 270 7.45 1.59 -33.88
N ALA A 271 7.42 0.53 -33.08
CA ALA A 271 6.53 -0.61 -33.26
C ALA A 271 5.03 -0.28 -33.11
N VAL A 272 4.67 0.89 -32.57
CA VAL A 272 3.28 1.33 -32.45
C VAL A 272 2.96 2.57 -33.29
N VAL A 273 3.95 3.21 -33.93
CA VAL A 273 3.71 4.32 -34.87
C VAL A 273 2.77 3.88 -35.98
N SER A 274 2.95 2.67 -36.53
CA SER A 274 2.08 2.12 -37.57
C SER A 274 0.66 1.75 -37.10
N LYS A 275 0.35 1.94 -35.81
CA LYS A 275 -1.00 1.73 -35.24
C LYS A 275 -1.79 3.03 -35.12
N ALA A 276 -1.16 4.19 -35.34
CA ALA A 276 -1.89 5.43 -35.55
C ALA A 276 -2.50 5.39 -36.96
N VAL A 277 -3.80 5.64 -37.05
CA VAL A 277 -4.47 5.90 -38.33
C VAL A 277 -4.34 7.41 -38.58
N ASP A 278 -3.95 7.79 -39.79
CA ASP A 278 -3.91 9.19 -40.24
C ASP A 278 -5.31 9.85 -40.24
#